data_AF-A0A7J4FBN8-F1
#
_entry.id   AF-A0A7J4FBN8-F1
#
_cell.length_a   1.000
_cell.length_b   1.000
_cell.length_c   1.000
_cell.angle_alpha   90.00
_cell.angle_beta   90.00
_cell.angle_gamma   90.00
#
_symmetry.space_group_name_H-M   'P 1'
#
loop_
_entity.id
_entity.type
_entity.pdbx_description
1 polymer ?
#
loop_
_entity_poly.entity_id
_entity_poly.type
_entity_poly.pdbx_seq_one_letter_code
_entity_poly.pdbx_strand_id
1 'polypeptide(L)'
;MPVREPASVRWCGRSRRKVGGMHPRRPGRRSDIFKSTPSNTGAMRIVVGGAGEVGFHIARVLRSEGHDLVIIENDPEMVKRAKSIDALVIEGNAASPGVLERAMVGNADVYIGVTGSDEVNLFSCAVASTRLVRTIARVNEFEFMGSEARDAFERLGIKKVFCPDLVSARTLVRLIDTPSVVDIRPMAGGDAFVLVLRASKRSPVANKRISSLDMPPEAKILGLYESGNIIIPRDVYKIRAGQRVVLILNDIDALGRLERLFGKRSLKRVNTVFISGANDIGIHIAKQLERKRTVVLMDDSPERAEHASRTLSRAHPVVGDSTNTKDMEDAGIASADVFIAASEDEERNALSCFHAKRLGAKRTLAVISNHDLADMASDIGLDIVVNPRWATIGAILESVHEVEYEAVRLMHRDEAQLLALEVSNTSRVIGRPVRSVNIAGEAVVGAILRRGLAPDGRVVRKVKIARDNDLLMAGDHLIVFALREAIPRLRKELK
;
A
#
# COMPACT_ATOMS: atom_id res chain seq x y z
N MET A 1 38.34 14.53 -59.37
CA MET A 1 39.78 14.84 -59.20
C MET A 1 40.24 14.28 -57.85
N PRO A 2 41.49 13.81 -57.76
CA PRO A 2 41.79 12.63 -56.95
C PRO A 2 42.69 12.94 -55.74
N VAL A 3 42.97 11.90 -54.94
CA VAL A 3 44.30 11.55 -54.39
C VAL A 3 44.75 12.17 -53.03
N ARG A 4 44.84 11.23 -52.08
CA ARG A 4 45.97 10.90 -51.16
C ARG A 4 46.16 11.65 -49.82
N GLU A 5 46.22 10.81 -48.78
CA GLU A 5 47.05 10.97 -47.57
C GLU A 5 48.50 11.34 -47.90
N PRO A 6 49.24 11.91 -46.92
CA PRO A 6 50.35 11.11 -46.39
C PRO A 6 50.65 11.25 -44.89
N ALA A 7 51.07 10.11 -44.33
CA ALA A 7 52.29 9.86 -43.55
C ALA A 7 52.55 10.56 -42.19
N SER A 8 52.53 9.71 -41.17
CA SER A 8 53.47 9.55 -40.05
C SER A 8 54.71 10.46 -39.96
N VAL A 9 54.96 10.97 -38.75
CA VAL A 9 56.30 11.36 -38.27
C VAL A 9 56.57 10.71 -36.91
N ARG A 10 57.63 9.88 -36.87
CA ARG A 10 58.32 9.40 -35.66
C ARG A 10 59.34 10.44 -35.21
N TRP A 11 59.60 10.51 -33.91
CA TRP A 11 60.85 11.09 -33.37
C TRP A 11 61.64 10.03 -32.57
N CYS A 12 62.90 9.85 -32.96
CA CYS A 12 64.02 9.25 -32.22
C CYS A 12 64.35 10.10 -30.97
N GLY A 13 65.09 9.67 -29.94
CA GLY A 13 66.00 8.52 -29.78
C GLY A 13 66.57 8.45 -28.36
N ARG A 14 67.51 7.51 -28.18
CA ARG A 14 67.98 6.85 -26.95
C ARG A 14 68.79 7.70 -25.96
N SER A 15 68.79 7.28 -24.69
CA SER A 15 70.00 7.13 -23.86
C SER A 15 69.73 6.32 -22.58
N ARG A 16 70.63 5.36 -22.26
CA ARG A 16 70.60 4.41 -21.13
C ARG A 16 71.21 5.03 -19.87
N ARG A 17 70.68 4.69 -18.68
CA ARG A 17 71.49 4.35 -17.48
C ARG A 17 70.65 3.52 -16.48
N LYS A 18 71.24 2.41 -16.03
CA LYS A 18 70.75 1.49 -14.98
C LYS A 18 70.92 2.15 -13.60
N VAL A 19 69.93 2.05 -12.70
CA VAL A 19 70.16 1.87 -11.24
C VAL A 19 68.96 1.13 -10.62
N GLY A 20 69.27 0.04 -9.89
CA GLY A 20 68.64 -0.34 -8.61
C GLY A 20 67.18 -0.80 -8.60
N GLY A 21 66.98 -2.11 -8.42
CA GLY A 21 65.68 -2.65 -8.02
C GLY A 21 65.28 -2.20 -6.62
N MET A 22 64.00 -1.90 -6.43
CA MET A 22 63.39 -1.81 -5.11
C MET A 22 61.91 -2.20 -5.24
N HIS A 23 61.55 -3.33 -4.61
CA HIS A 23 60.17 -3.80 -4.49
C HIS A 23 59.30 -2.74 -3.80
N PRO A 24 58.12 -2.38 -4.34
CA PRO A 24 57.12 -1.69 -3.54
C PRO A 24 56.47 -2.70 -2.58
N ARG A 25 56.72 -2.46 -1.29
CA ARG A 25 56.12 -3.14 -0.14
C ARG A 25 54.59 -3.01 -0.20
N ARG A 26 53.89 -4.12 0.03
CA ARG A 26 52.45 -4.15 0.31
C ARG A 26 52.13 -3.24 1.51
N PRO A 27 51.13 -2.34 1.44
CA PRO A 27 50.61 -1.71 2.65
C PRO A 27 49.83 -2.76 3.45
N GLY A 28 50.23 -2.93 4.70
CA GLY A 28 49.71 -3.94 5.61
C GLY A 28 48.27 -3.70 6.05
N ARG A 29 47.61 -4.83 6.35
CA ARG A 29 46.36 -4.93 7.10
C ARG A 29 46.46 -4.20 8.44
N ARG A 30 45.68 -3.13 8.61
CA ARG A 30 45.12 -2.58 9.88
C ARG A 30 43.90 -1.76 9.43
N SER A 31 42.66 -1.99 9.84
CA SER A 31 42.13 -2.47 11.11
C SER A 31 40.80 -3.19 10.86
N ASP A 32 40.76 -4.48 11.19
CA ASP A 32 39.53 -5.24 11.39
C ASP A 32 38.92 -4.81 12.73
N ILE A 33 38.16 -3.73 12.76
CA ILE A 33 37.26 -3.37 13.87
C ILE A 33 36.00 -2.83 13.18
N PHE A 34 34.84 -3.46 13.42
CA PHE A 34 33.58 -3.34 12.67
C PHE A 34 33.45 -4.21 11.40
N LYS A 35 33.75 -5.51 11.52
CA LYS A 35 32.86 -6.51 10.93
C LYS A 35 31.82 -6.85 11.99
N SER A 36 30.70 -6.12 12.00
CA SER A 36 29.52 -6.63 12.67
C SER A 36 29.19 -7.97 12.02
N THR A 37 29.21 -9.03 12.82
CA THR A 37 28.53 -10.28 12.52
C THR A 37 27.12 -9.95 12.02
N PRO A 38 26.60 -10.64 10.99
CA PRO A 38 25.21 -10.43 10.60
C PRO A 38 24.35 -10.77 11.82
N SER A 39 23.71 -9.76 12.39
CA SER A 39 22.71 -9.96 13.44
C SER A 39 21.63 -10.81 12.82
N ASN A 40 21.30 -11.92 13.48
CA ASN A 40 20.30 -12.90 13.06
C ASN A 40 18.86 -12.36 13.22
N THR A 41 18.62 -11.14 12.78
CA THR A 41 17.35 -10.42 12.78
C THR A 41 17.24 -9.72 11.44
N GLY A 42 16.13 -9.88 10.71
CA GLY A 42 15.85 -9.22 9.42
C GLY A 42 15.72 -7.69 9.47
N ALA A 43 16.51 -7.00 10.29
CA ALA A 43 16.57 -5.55 10.40
C ALA A 43 17.38 -4.96 9.25
N MET A 44 16.67 -4.44 8.24
CA MET A 44 17.25 -3.67 7.14
C MET A 44 17.67 -2.26 7.57
N ARG A 45 18.65 -1.71 6.86
CA ARG A 45 18.95 -0.28 6.82
C ARG A 45 18.19 0.37 5.68
N ILE A 46 17.35 1.35 6.00
CA ILE A 46 16.44 1.99 5.06
C ILE A 46 16.67 3.50 5.06
N VAL A 47 16.76 4.08 3.87
CA VAL A 47 16.82 5.55 3.70
C VAL A 47 15.52 6.03 3.06
N VAL A 48 14.87 7.01 3.70
CA VAL A 48 13.64 7.64 3.20
C VAL A 48 13.95 9.07 2.80
N GLY A 49 13.83 9.37 1.50
CA GLY A 49 13.88 10.73 0.96
C GLY A 49 12.50 11.35 1.01
N GLY A 50 12.31 12.30 1.92
CA GLY A 50 11.04 12.97 2.20
C GLY A 50 10.39 12.50 3.51
N ALA A 51 9.96 13.46 4.32
CA ALA A 51 9.27 13.30 5.60
C ALA A 51 7.93 14.06 5.63
N GLY A 52 7.36 14.37 4.46
CA GLY A 52 5.94 14.71 4.35
C GLY A 52 5.04 13.56 4.84
N GLU A 53 3.71 13.72 4.77
CA GLU A 53 2.75 12.76 5.38
C GLU A 53 3.04 11.28 5.06
N VAL A 54 3.29 10.96 3.78
CA VAL A 54 3.58 9.58 3.34
C VAL A 54 4.92 9.09 3.89
N GLY A 55 5.99 9.87 3.71
CA GLY A 55 7.34 9.49 4.16
C GLY A 55 7.45 9.36 5.69
N PHE A 56 6.84 10.29 6.44
CA PHE A 56 6.76 10.24 7.89
C PHE A 56 6.07 8.96 8.38
N HIS A 57 4.93 8.60 7.79
CA HIS A 57 4.21 7.40 8.20
C HIS A 57 4.94 6.11 7.84
N ILE A 58 5.54 6.03 6.64
CA ILE A 58 6.38 4.90 6.24
C ILE A 58 7.54 4.73 7.23
N ALA A 59 8.27 5.81 7.52
CA ALA A 59 9.39 5.78 8.46
C ALA A 59 8.95 5.36 9.87
N ARG A 60 7.79 5.84 10.35
CA ARG A 60 7.26 5.45 11.66
C ARG A 60 6.93 3.96 11.75
N VAL A 61 6.33 3.40 10.70
CA VAL A 61 6.00 1.96 10.63
C VAL A 61 7.26 1.12 10.62
N LEU A 62 8.18 1.42 9.69
CA LEU A 62 9.46 0.71 9.54
C LEU A 62 10.31 0.81 10.80
N ARG A 63 10.30 1.96 11.51
CA ARG A 63 11.02 2.09 12.78
C ARG A 63 10.42 1.19 13.84
N SER A 64 9.10 1.15 13.92
CA SER A 64 8.41 0.29 14.89
C SER A 64 8.80 -1.18 14.69
N GLU A 65 9.00 -1.61 13.45
CA GLU A 65 9.40 -2.96 13.06
C GLU A 65 10.84 -3.29 13.47
N GLY A 66 11.63 -2.29 13.85
CA GLY A 66 13.01 -2.44 14.31
C GLY A 66 14.03 -2.25 13.19
N HIS A 67 13.66 -1.66 12.06
CA HIS A 67 14.58 -1.28 11.00
C HIS A 67 15.46 -0.08 11.42
N ASP A 68 16.69 -0.06 10.90
CA ASP A 68 17.58 1.09 11.02
C ASP A 68 17.19 2.12 9.95
N LEU A 69 16.92 3.35 10.36
CA LEU A 69 16.31 4.37 9.50
C LEU A 69 17.11 5.65 9.45
N VAL A 70 17.26 6.15 8.23
CA VAL A 70 17.73 7.50 7.93
C VAL A 70 16.65 8.22 7.14
N ILE A 71 16.31 9.44 7.53
CA ILE A 71 15.32 10.29 6.86
C ILE A 71 16.07 11.50 6.30
N ILE A 72 15.84 11.82 5.03
CA ILE A 72 16.34 13.04 4.39
C ILE A 72 15.16 13.96 4.15
N GLU A 73 15.17 15.17 4.69
CA GLU A 73 14.10 16.16 4.49
C GLU A 73 14.68 17.57 4.40
N ASN A 74 14.12 18.40 3.53
CA ASN A 74 14.56 19.77 3.30
C ASN A 74 13.67 20.80 4.01
N ASP A 75 12.39 20.49 4.24
CA ASP A 75 11.46 21.38 4.95
C ASP A 75 11.73 21.37 6.48
N PRO A 76 12.03 22.53 7.10
CA PRO A 76 12.37 22.59 8.53
C PRO A 76 11.26 22.11 9.48
N GLU A 77 9.99 22.34 9.14
CA GLU A 77 8.86 21.91 9.97
C GLU A 77 8.69 20.40 9.89
N MET A 78 8.84 19.82 8.69
CA MET A 78 8.82 18.37 8.51
C MET A 78 10.04 17.70 9.15
N VAL A 79 11.23 18.31 9.11
CA VAL A 79 12.42 17.84 9.86
C VAL A 79 12.12 17.79 11.35
N LYS A 80 11.53 18.86 11.91
CA LYS A 80 11.17 18.92 13.34
C LYS A 80 10.19 17.81 13.71
N ARG A 81 9.17 17.56 12.87
CA ARG A 81 8.24 16.45 13.05
C ARG A 81 8.95 15.10 12.95
N ALA A 82 9.81 14.90 11.96
CA ALA A 82 10.54 13.65 11.73
C ALA A 82 11.47 13.27 12.89
N LYS A 83 12.03 14.25 13.61
CA LYS A 83 12.84 14.02 14.83
C LYS A 83 12.10 13.32 15.96
N SER A 84 10.76 13.28 15.93
CA SER A 84 9.96 12.46 16.87
C SER A 84 10.06 10.96 16.60
N ILE A 85 10.50 10.57 15.40
CA ILE A 85 10.84 9.20 15.06
C ILE A 85 12.27 8.97 15.54
N ASP A 86 12.50 7.82 16.19
CA ASP A 86 13.83 7.37 16.61
C ASP A 86 14.66 6.95 15.38
N ALA A 87 15.08 7.92 14.56
CA ALA A 87 15.80 7.74 13.31
C ALA A 87 16.81 8.89 13.11
N LEU A 88 17.84 8.67 12.30
CA LEU A 88 18.76 9.75 11.92
C LEU A 88 18.06 10.66 10.91
N VAL A 89 17.80 11.92 11.27
CA VAL A 89 17.21 12.92 10.36
C VAL A 89 18.31 13.82 9.81
N ILE A 90 18.46 13.84 8.49
CA ILE A 90 19.41 14.68 7.76
C ILE A 90 18.64 15.78 7.05
N GLU A 91 18.95 17.02 7.41
CA GLU A 91 18.40 18.19 6.73
C GLU A 91 19.11 18.41 5.39
N GLY A 92 18.33 18.48 4.31
CA GLY A 92 18.81 18.80 2.97
C GLY A 92 18.02 18.15 1.84
N ASN A 93 18.33 18.56 0.61
CA ASN A 93 17.70 18.03 -0.59
C ASN A 93 18.16 16.57 -0.87
N ALA A 94 17.20 15.66 -1.00
CA ALA A 94 17.44 14.25 -1.31
C ALA A 94 18.07 13.99 -2.70
N ALA A 95 18.04 14.97 -3.61
CA ALA A 95 18.76 14.90 -4.88
C ALA A 95 20.25 15.32 -4.76
N SER A 96 20.69 15.85 -3.62
CA SER A 96 22.08 16.31 -3.45
C SER A 96 23.04 15.13 -3.22
N PRO A 97 24.10 14.95 -4.06
CA PRO A 97 25.07 13.87 -3.88
C PRO A 97 25.72 13.86 -2.49
N GLY A 98 26.06 15.04 -1.95
CA GLY A 98 26.64 15.17 -0.63
C GLY A 98 25.68 14.78 0.50
N VAL A 99 24.38 15.04 0.34
CA VAL A 99 23.35 14.61 1.31
C VAL A 99 23.18 13.09 1.24
N LEU A 100 23.12 12.50 0.04
CA LEU A 100 23.04 11.06 -0.16
C LEU A 100 24.27 10.31 0.39
N GLU A 101 25.45 10.93 0.33
CA GLU A 101 26.68 10.43 0.94
C GLU A 101 26.64 10.51 2.48
N ARG A 102 26.21 11.65 3.05
CA ARG A 102 26.01 11.77 4.52
C ARG A 102 24.99 10.77 5.05
N ALA A 103 23.95 10.47 4.28
CA ALA A 103 22.97 9.43 4.60
C ALA A 103 23.53 7.99 4.45
N MET A 104 24.73 7.85 3.88
CA MET A 104 25.37 6.62 3.44
C MET A 104 24.42 5.71 2.66
N VAL A 105 23.74 6.28 1.65
CA VAL A 105 22.78 5.53 0.82
C VAL A 105 23.39 4.27 0.22
N GLY A 106 24.69 4.27 -0.10
CA GLY A 106 25.36 3.09 -0.63
C GLY A 106 25.41 1.87 0.30
N ASN A 107 25.15 2.07 1.60
CA ASN A 107 25.11 0.99 2.59
C ASN A 107 23.67 0.61 2.98
N ALA A 108 22.66 1.20 2.33
CA ALA A 108 21.27 0.91 2.60
C ALA A 108 20.81 -0.34 1.83
N ASP A 109 19.90 -1.10 2.43
CA ASP A 109 19.21 -2.19 1.74
C ASP A 109 18.12 -1.64 0.82
N VAL A 110 17.45 -0.56 1.26
CA VAL A 110 16.34 0.08 0.53
C VAL A 110 16.44 1.60 0.58
N TYR A 111 16.22 2.25 -0.56
CA TYR A 111 15.99 3.68 -0.68
C TYR A 111 14.55 3.95 -1.14
N ILE A 112 13.85 4.84 -0.44
CA ILE A 112 12.45 5.19 -0.71
C ILE A 112 12.37 6.69 -1.01
N GLY A 113 12.15 7.07 -2.27
CA GLY A 113 11.94 8.46 -2.68
C GLY A 113 10.46 8.83 -2.65
N VAL A 114 10.04 9.63 -1.66
CA VAL A 114 8.64 10.02 -1.40
C VAL A 114 8.51 11.50 -1.05
N THR A 115 9.39 12.33 -1.61
CA THR A 115 9.29 13.80 -1.54
C THR A 115 8.10 14.30 -2.38
N GLY A 116 7.83 15.60 -2.30
CA GLY A 116 6.82 16.26 -3.14
C GLY A 116 7.23 16.48 -4.60
N SER A 117 8.46 16.12 -5.01
CA SER A 117 8.96 16.27 -6.39
C SER A 117 9.29 14.91 -7.00
N ASP A 118 8.70 14.64 -8.15
CA ASP A 118 8.93 13.43 -8.94
C ASP A 118 10.39 13.38 -9.40
N GLU A 119 10.96 14.51 -9.81
CA GLU A 119 12.35 14.61 -10.25
C GLU A 119 13.32 14.26 -9.13
N VAL A 120 13.08 14.76 -7.92
CA VAL A 120 13.91 14.43 -6.75
C VAL A 120 13.80 12.94 -6.42
N ASN A 121 12.59 12.37 -6.45
CA ASN A 121 12.35 10.96 -6.15
C ASN A 121 13.03 10.04 -7.18
N LEU A 122 12.86 10.33 -8.47
CA LEU A 122 13.45 9.56 -9.57
C LEU A 122 14.97 9.70 -9.63
N PHE A 123 15.50 10.92 -9.50
CA PHE A 123 16.94 11.16 -9.53
C PHE A 123 17.65 10.49 -8.36
N SER A 124 17.16 10.67 -7.14
CA SER A 124 17.75 10.04 -5.96
C SER A 124 17.69 8.51 -6.00
N CYS A 125 16.59 7.93 -6.53
CA CYS A 125 16.51 6.51 -6.81
C CYS A 125 17.52 6.05 -7.87
N ALA A 126 17.67 6.79 -8.97
CA ALA A 126 18.68 6.47 -9.98
C ALA A 126 20.11 6.53 -9.41
N VAL A 127 20.42 7.49 -8.54
CA VAL A 127 21.73 7.52 -7.86
C VAL A 127 21.89 6.34 -6.90
N ALA A 128 20.85 6.00 -6.12
CA ALA A 128 20.89 4.87 -5.20
C ALA A 128 21.07 3.52 -5.93
N SER A 129 20.40 3.33 -7.07
CA SER A 129 20.47 2.10 -7.86
C SER A 129 21.87 1.82 -8.41
N THR A 130 22.66 2.85 -8.74
CA THR A 130 24.08 2.67 -9.14
C THR A 130 24.93 2.01 -8.06
N ARG A 131 24.47 2.03 -6.80
CA ARG A 131 25.10 1.41 -5.65
C ARG A 131 24.46 0.06 -5.28
N LEU A 132 23.69 -0.52 -6.19
CA LEU A 132 22.94 -1.78 -6.02
C LEU A 132 21.91 -1.76 -4.89
N VAL A 133 21.49 -0.56 -4.47
CA VAL A 133 20.43 -0.37 -3.47
C VAL A 133 19.08 -0.62 -4.11
N ARG A 134 18.17 -1.29 -3.41
CA ARG A 134 16.79 -1.47 -3.87
C ARG A 134 16.05 -0.13 -3.79
N THR A 135 15.36 0.26 -4.85
CA THR A 135 14.73 1.59 -4.92
C THR A 135 13.23 1.53 -5.12
N ILE A 136 12.53 2.42 -4.43
CA ILE A 136 11.09 2.63 -4.55
C ILE A 136 10.85 4.14 -4.70
N ALA A 137 10.29 4.55 -5.84
CA ALA A 137 9.97 5.95 -6.09
C ALA A 137 8.45 6.17 -6.06
N ARG A 138 8.01 7.27 -5.45
CA ARG A 138 6.68 7.83 -5.69
C ARG A 138 6.77 8.87 -6.80
N VAL A 139 5.85 8.78 -7.74
CA VAL A 139 5.63 9.76 -8.82
C VAL A 139 4.17 10.18 -8.80
N ASN A 140 3.85 11.46 -8.90
CA ASN A 140 2.49 11.94 -9.03
C ASN A 140 2.08 11.95 -10.51
N GLU A 141 2.97 12.32 -11.43
CA GLU A 141 2.59 12.49 -12.83
C GLU A 141 2.36 11.15 -13.55
N PHE A 142 1.19 11.01 -14.19
CA PHE A 142 0.79 9.77 -14.85
C PHE A 142 1.64 9.43 -16.07
N GLU A 143 2.27 10.41 -16.73
CA GLU A 143 3.15 10.19 -17.89
C GLU A 143 4.33 9.26 -17.54
N PHE A 144 4.80 9.30 -16.29
CA PHE A 144 5.82 8.38 -15.79
C PHE A 144 5.33 6.93 -15.65
N MET A 145 4.05 6.63 -15.88
CA MET A 145 3.49 5.29 -15.74
C MET A 145 3.28 4.54 -17.06
N GLY A 146 3.58 5.19 -18.19
CA GLY A 146 3.58 4.61 -19.54
C GLY A 146 4.64 3.52 -19.73
N SER A 147 4.53 2.74 -20.82
CA SER A 147 5.47 1.66 -21.13
C SER A 147 6.90 2.17 -21.34
N GLU A 148 7.06 3.28 -22.06
CA GLU A 148 8.38 3.88 -22.34
C GLU A 148 9.08 4.34 -21.05
N ALA A 149 8.33 4.99 -20.16
CA ALA A 149 8.85 5.42 -18.86
C ALA A 149 9.27 4.23 -17.99
N ARG A 150 8.47 3.15 -17.98
CA ARG A 150 8.82 1.91 -17.26
C ARG A 150 10.11 1.29 -17.78
N ASP A 151 10.25 1.19 -19.10
CA ASP A 151 11.47 0.66 -19.73
C ASP A 151 12.69 1.53 -19.37
N ALA A 152 12.53 2.85 -19.34
CA ALA A 152 13.57 3.78 -18.91
C ALA A 152 13.93 3.58 -17.42
N PHE A 153 12.93 3.46 -16.54
CA PHE A 153 13.14 3.22 -15.12
C PHE A 153 13.84 1.89 -14.83
N GLU A 154 13.48 0.83 -15.55
CA GLU A 154 14.15 -0.46 -15.43
C GLU A 154 15.63 -0.36 -15.83
N ARG A 155 15.95 0.37 -16.92
CA ARG A 155 17.33 0.64 -17.33
C ARG A 155 18.10 1.50 -16.33
N LEU A 156 17.42 2.40 -15.62
CA LEU A 156 17.99 3.20 -14.53
C LEU A 156 18.08 2.42 -13.22
N GLY A 157 17.68 1.15 -13.18
CA GLY A 157 17.68 0.32 -11.96
C GLY A 157 16.65 0.78 -10.91
N ILE A 158 15.65 1.56 -11.31
CA ILE A 158 14.53 1.96 -10.44
C ILE A 158 13.55 0.80 -10.40
N LYS A 159 13.60 0.02 -9.30
CA LYS A 159 12.92 -1.28 -9.23
C LYS A 159 11.40 -1.14 -9.20
N LYS A 160 10.87 -0.16 -8.47
CA LYS A 160 9.43 0.06 -8.30
C LYS A 160 9.09 1.54 -8.31
N VAL A 161 7.98 1.85 -8.99
CA VAL A 161 7.43 3.20 -9.08
C VAL A 161 5.95 3.14 -8.73
N PHE A 162 5.52 4.05 -7.85
CA PHE A 162 4.15 4.15 -7.36
C PHE A 162 3.55 5.51 -7.70
N CYS A 163 2.37 5.47 -8.31
CA CYS A 163 1.52 6.64 -8.50
C CYS A 163 0.30 6.56 -7.57
N PRO A 164 0.13 7.50 -6.62
CA PRO A 164 -0.99 7.50 -5.67
C PRO A 164 -2.36 7.37 -6.32
N ASP A 165 -2.53 8.07 -7.43
CA ASP A 165 -3.76 8.13 -8.21
C ASP A 165 -4.13 6.77 -8.80
N LEU A 166 -3.12 6.04 -9.31
CA LEU A 166 -3.32 4.68 -9.82
C LEU A 166 -3.57 3.66 -8.72
N VAL A 167 -2.90 3.81 -7.57
CA VAL A 167 -3.15 2.96 -6.41
C VAL A 167 -4.59 3.15 -5.91
N SER A 168 -5.07 4.40 -5.89
CA SER A 168 -6.44 4.76 -5.51
C SER A 168 -7.46 4.24 -6.51
N ALA A 169 -7.22 4.46 -7.81
CA ALA A 169 -8.08 3.97 -8.88
C ALA A 169 -8.23 2.44 -8.85
N ARG A 170 -7.14 1.69 -8.66
CA ARG A 170 -7.19 0.22 -8.51
C ARG A 170 -8.01 -0.19 -7.28
N THR A 171 -7.88 0.55 -6.18
CA THR A 171 -8.66 0.29 -4.95
C THR A 171 -10.15 0.51 -5.21
N LEU A 172 -10.52 1.61 -5.85
CA LEU A 172 -11.91 1.92 -6.23
C LEU A 172 -12.50 0.88 -7.17
N VAL A 173 -11.76 0.45 -8.21
CA VAL A 173 -12.19 -0.60 -9.14
C VAL A 173 -12.45 -1.92 -8.42
N ARG A 174 -11.58 -2.31 -7.48
CA ARG A 174 -11.80 -3.51 -6.64
C ARG A 174 -13.06 -3.41 -5.79
N LEU A 175 -13.35 -2.24 -5.23
CA LEU A 175 -14.56 -2.01 -4.44
C LEU A 175 -15.83 -2.06 -5.30
N ILE A 176 -15.75 -1.67 -6.56
CA ILE A 176 -16.84 -1.81 -7.55
C ILE A 176 -17.06 -3.28 -7.91
N ASP A 177 -15.97 -4.04 -8.08
CA ASP A 177 -16.03 -5.48 -8.34
C ASP A 177 -16.51 -6.28 -7.11
N THR A 178 -16.45 -5.71 -5.92
CA THR A 178 -16.91 -6.31 -4.65
C THR A 178 -17.96 -5.44 -3.94
N PRO A 179 -19.21 -5.37 -4.47
CA PRO A 179 -20.21 -4.40 -4.03
C PRO A 179 -20.60 -4.49 -2.55
N SER A 180 -20.38 -5.65 -1.93
CA SER A 180 -20.71 -5.87 -0.52
C SER A 180 -19.66 -5.36 0.45
N VAL A 181 -18.46 -5.07 -0.02
CA VAL A 181 -17.27 -4.87 0.81
C VAL A 181 -17.01 -3.39 1.04
N VAL A 182 -16.93 -2.97 2.31
CA VAL A 182 -16.69 -1.57 2.71
C VAL A 182 -15.22 -1.19 2.47
N ASP A 183 -14.29 -2.09 2.81
CA ASP A 183 -12.87 -1.96 2.52
C ASP A 183 -12.31 -3.36 2.20
N ILE A 184 -11.37 -3.45 1.27
CA ILE A 184 -10.69 -4.69 0.89
C ILE A 184 -9.20 -4.43 0.70
N ARG A 185 -8.38 -5.24 1.38
CA ARG A 185 -6.93 -5.19 1.33
C ARG A 185 -6.41 -6.56 0.93
N PRO A 186 -5.73 -6.69 -0.22
CA PRO A 186 -4.99 -7.92 -0.49
C PRO A 186 -3.89 -8.05 0.56
N MET A 187 -3.63 -9.29 0.94
CA MET A 187 -2.55 -9.71 1.81
C MET A 187 -1.87 -10.88 1.12
N ALA A 188 -0.66 -11.22 1.55
CA ALA A 188 0.01 -12.40 1.02
C ALA A 188 0.05 -12.41 -0.53
N GLY A 189 0.26 -11.25 -1.16
CA GLY A 189 0.43 -11.14 -2.61
C GLY A 189 -0.85 -11.36 -3.40
N GLY A 190 -1.99 -11.34 -2.70
CA GLY A 190 -3.30 -11.70 -3.24
C GLY A 190 -3.78 -13.10 -2.84
N ASP A 191 -2.99 -13.88 -2.09
CA ASP A 191 -3.41 -15.19 -1.58
C ASP A 191 -4.29 -15.08 -0.31
N ALA A 192 -4.40 -13.89 0.26
CA ALA A 192 -5.40 -13.57 1.27
C ALA A 192 -5.94 -12.17 1.08
N PHE A 193 -7.08 -11.89 1.71
CA PHE A 193 -7.67 -10.56 1.73
C PHE A 193 -8.22 -10.29 3.12
N VAL A 194 -7.94 -9.10 3.64
CA VAL A 194 -8.67 -8.57 4.78
C VAL A 194 -9.73 -7.62 4.27
N LEU A 195 -10.95 -7.82 4.72
CA LEU A 195 -12.11 -7.09 4.23
C LEU A 195 -13.02 -6.67 5.37
N VAL A 196 -13.77 -5.60 5.14
CA VAL A 196 -14.76 -5.09 6.08
C VAL A 196 -16.16 -5.29 5.50
N LEU A 197 -16.98 -6.07 6.18
CA LEU A 197 -18.41 -6.24 5.85
C LEU A 197 -19.29 -5.54 6.87
N ARG A 198 -20.43 -5.02 6.40
CA ARG A 198 -21.48 -4.49 7.27
C ARG A 198 -22.55 -5.56 7.46
N ALA A 199 -22.81 -5.94 8.71
CA ALA A 199 -23.90 -6.86 9.05
C ALA A 199 -25.25 -6.18 8.78
N SER A 200 -25.95 -6.55 7.71
CA SER A 200 -27.25 -5.93 7.41
C SER A 200 -28.30 -6.30 8.48
N LYS A 201 -29.35 -5.47 8.63
CA LYS A 201 -30.39 -5.67 9.66
C LYS A 201 -31.09 -7.05 9.59
N ARG A 202 -31.18 -7.63 8.39
CA ARG A 202 -31.81 -8.93 8.14
C ARG A 202 -30.79 -10.05 7.88
N SER A 203 -29.52 -9.82 8.19
CA SER A 203 -28.47 -10.79 7.93
C SER A 203 -28.53 -11.98 8.87
N PRO A 204 -28.17 -13.19 8.39
CA PRO A 204 -27.95 -14.35 9.25
C PRO A 204 -26.99 -14.11 10.43
N VAL A 205 -26.03 -13.18 10.30
CA VAL A 205 -25.10 -12.82 11.39
C VAL A 205 -25.67 -11.84 12.41
N ALA A 206 -26.74 -11.10 12.09
CA ALA A 206 -27.27 -10.07 12.97
C ALA A 206 -27.83 -10.66 14.27
N ASN A 207 -27.41 -10.07 15.39
CA ASN A 207 -27.74 -10.43 16.78
C ASN A 207 -27.38 -11.88 17.17
N LYS A 208 -26.55 -12.57 16.38
CA LYS A 208 -26.04 -13.91 16.70
C LYS A 208 -24.66 -13.84 17.33
N ARG A 209 -24.35 -14.84 18.17
CA ARG A 209 -23.02 -15.01 18.75
C ARG A 209 -22.04 -15.48 17.68
N ILE A 210 -20.80 -15.00 17.71
CA ILE A 210 -19.76 -15.42 16.76
C ILE A 210 -19.58 -16.94 16.74
N SER A 211 -19.53 -17.57 17.91
CA SER A 211 -19.47 -19.04 18.07
C SER A 211 -20.61 -19.82 17.39
N SER A 212 -21.76 -19.19 17.17
CA SER A 212 -22.93 -19.83 16.54
C SER A 212 -23.00 -19.62 15.03
N LEU A 213 -22.04 -18.88 14.45
CA LEU A 213 -22.01 -18.61 13.02
C LEU A 213 -21.36 -19.76 12.27
N ASP A 214 -22.04 -20.24 11.24
CA ASP A 214 -21.48 -21.17 10.27
C ASP A 214 -20.57 -20.42 9.29
N MET A 215 -19.38 -20.05 9.77
CA MET A 215 -18.40 -19.31 8.98
C MET A 215 -17.67 -20.25 8.02
N PRO A 216 -17.44 -19.83 6.75
CA PRO A 216 -16.64 -20.61 5.81
C PRO A 216 -15.26 -20.96 6.39
N PRO A 217 -14.70 -22.15 6.10
CA PRO A 217 -13.38 -22.54 6.61
C PRO A 217 -12.26 -21.60 6.14
N GLU A 218 -12.46 -20.93 5.00
CA GLU A 218 -11.58 -19.95 4.37
C GLU A 218 -11.70 -18.55 4.98
N ALA A 219 -12.53 -18.37 6.01
CA ALA A 219 -12.76 -17.06 6.62
C ALA A 219 -12.62 -17.08 8.16
N LYS A 220 -12.19 -15.94 8.72
CA LYS A 220 -12.16 -15.70 10.17
C LYS A 220 -12.45 -14.23 10.49
N ILE A 221 -13.20 -14.00 11.57
CA ILE A 221 -13.43 -12.67 12.11
C ILE A 221 -12.19 -12.23 12.89
N LEU A 222 -11.68 -11.03 12.57
CA LEU A 222 -10.53 -10.42 13.24
C LEU A 222 -10.96 -9.38 14.27
N GLY A 223 -11.98 -8.59 13.95
CA GLY A 223 -12.34 -7.39 14.69
C GLY A 223 -13.79 -6.99 14.46
N LEU A 224 -14.36 -6.26 15.42
CA LEU A 224 -15.66 -5.61 15.29
C LEU A 224 -15.52 -4.12 15.56
N TYR A 225 -16.36 -3.34 14.89
CA TYR A 225 -16.48 -1.91 15.14
C TYR A 225 -17.57 -1.67 16.17
N GLU A 226 -17.27 -0.93 17.23
CA GLU A 226 -18.23 -0.54 18.25
C GLU A 226 -18.04 0.93 18.60
N SER A 227 -19.05 1.77 18.32
CA SER A 227 -19.07 3.20 18.68
C SER A 227 -17.83 4.00 18.24
N GLY A 228 -17.33 3.71 17.03
CA GLY A 228 -16.12 4.36 16.48
C GLY A 228 -14.81 3.65 16.82
N ASN A 229 -14.81 2.74 17.78
CA ASN A 229 -13.62 2.01 18.22
C ASN A 229 -13.59 0.59 17.65
N ILE A 230 -12.40 -0.03 17.70
CA ILE A 230 -12.21 -1.44 17.33
C ILE A 230 -12.13 -2.31 18.57
N ILE A 231 -12.86 -3.42 18.55
CA ILE A 231 -12.71 -4.48 19.54
C ILE A 231 -12.25 -5.77 18.87
N ILE A 232 -11.41 -6.52 19.58
CA ILE A 232 -11.05 -7.88 19.22
C ILE A 232 -12.11 -8.81 19.84
N PRO A 233 -12.98 -9.43 19.04
CA PRO A 233 -14.16 -10.09 19.58
C PRO A 233 -13.82 -11.46 20.17
N ARG A 234 -14.46 -11.77 21.30
CA ARG A 234 -14.52 -13.13 21.83
C ARG A 234 -15.69 -13.88 21.22
N ASP A 235 -15.64 -15.20 21.24
CA ASP A 235 -16.67 -16.11 20.69
C ASP A 235 -18.10 -15.87 21.20
N VAL A 236 -18.23 -15.33 22.41
CA VAL A 236 -19.50 -15.01 23.05
C VAL A 236 -20.13 -13.72 22.54
N TYR A 237 -19.37 -12.87 21.85
CA TYR A 237 -19.83 -11.56 21.39
C TYR A 237 -20.93 -11.71 20.34
N LYS A 238 -21.92 -10.82 20.38
CA LYS A 238 -23.04 -10.79 19.43
C LYS A 238 -22.82 -9.69 18.40
N ILE A 239 -22.80 -10.05 17.12
CA ILE A 239 -22.68 -9.06 16.05
C ILE A 239 -23.98 -8.28 15.94
N ARG A 240 -23.96 -6.96 16.17
CA ARG A 240 -25.16 -6.12 16.10
C ARG A 240 -25.54 -5.82 14.65
N ALA A 241 -26.83 -5.62 14.40
CA ALA A 241 -27.30 -5.12 13.12
C ALA A 241 -26.67 -3.76 12.80
N GLY A 242 -26.16 -3.61 11.58
CA GLY A 242 -25.46 -2.43 11.09
C GLY A 242 -23.97 -2.38 11.46
N GLN A 243 -23.48 -3.31 12.30
CA GLN A 243 -22.09 -3.35 12.76
C GLN A 243 -21.14 -3.67 11.61
N ARG A 244 -19.99 -2.99 11.56
CA ARG A 244 -18.88 -3.33 10.66
C ARG A 244 -18.03 -4.43 11.30
N VAL A 245 -17.61 -5.40 10.49
CA VAL A 245 -16.88 -6.60 10.91
C VAL A 245 -15.66 -6.75 10.02
N VAL A 246 -14.48 -6.83 10.64
CA VAL A 246 -13.21 -7.09 9.96
C VAL A 246 -13.04 -8.61 9.84
N LEU A 247 -12.80 -9.07 8.62
CA LEU A 247 -12.67 -10.48 8.26
C LEU A 247 -11.37 -10.68 7.49
N ILE A 248 -10.72 -11.80 7.70
CA ILE A 248 -9.70 -12.30 6.77
C ILE A 248 -10.28 -13.46 5.98
N LEU A 249 -9.92 -13.54 4.70
CA LEU A 249 -10.18 -14.68 3.85
C LEU A 249 -8.93 -15.09 3.06
N ASN A 250 -8.74 -16.38 2.82
CA ASN A 250 -7.60 -16.90 2.04
C ASN A 250 -8.01 -17.44 0.66
N ASP A 251 -9.26 -17.23 0.26
CA ASP A 251 -9.80 -17.57 -1.05
C ASP A 251 -10.93 -16.60 -1.41
N ILE A 252 -10.72 -15.75 -2.42
CA ILE A 252 -11.70 -14.73 -2.83
C ILE A 252 -13.04 -15.33 -3.29
N ASP A 253 -13.06 -16.57 -3.77
CA ASP A 253 -14.28 -17.23 -4.21
C ASP A 253 -15.22 -17.53 -3.03
N ALA A 254 -14.68 -17.65 -1.82
CA ALA A 254 -15.48 -17.78 -0.59
C ALA A 254 -16.22 -16.49 -0.20
N LEU A 255 -15.90 -15.34 -0.82
CA LEU A 255 -16.55 -14.05 -0.54
C LEU A 255 -18.06 -14.13 -0.74
N GLY A 256 -18.54 -14.77 -1.80
CA GLY A 256 -19.98 -14.91 -2.06
C GLY A 256 -20.75 -15.67 -0.96
N ARG A 257 -20.08 -16.55 -0.21
CA ARG A 257 -20.68 -17.20 0.98
C ARG A 257 -20.78 -16.21 2.15
N LEU A 258 -19.72 -15.42 2.38
CA LEU A 258 -19.72 -14.38 3.40
C LEU A 258 -20.78 -13.30 3.10
N GLU A 259 -20.90 -12.83 1.86
CA GLU A 259 -21.92 -11.84 1.50
C GLU A 259 -23.33 -12.29 1.87
N ARG A 260 -23.66 -13.56 1.59
CA ARG A 260 -24.95 -14.16 1.97
C ARG A 260 -25.14 -14.20 3.48
N LEU A 261 -24.12 -14.58 4.26
CA LEU A 261 -24.16 -14.57 5.72
C LEU A 261 -24.35 -13.17 6.30
N PHE A 262 -23.75 -12.15 5.67
CA PHE A 262 -23.89 -10.75 6.06
C PHE A 262 -25.15 -10.08 5.47
N GLY A 263 -26.03 -10.88 4.86
CA GLY A 263 -27.36 -10.49 4.38
C GLY A 263 -27.34 -9.62 3.12
N LYS A 264 -26.22 -9.60 2.40
CA LYS A 264 -26.13 -9.05 1.06
C LYS A 264 -26.39 -10.21 0.09
N ARG A 265 -27.65 -10.37 -0.32
CA ARG A 265 -27.98 -11.25 -1.45
C ARG A 265 -27.20 -10.72 -2.65
N SER A 266 -26.33 -11.55 -3.24
CA SER A 266 -25.58 -11.33 -4.50
C SER A 266 -25.96 -10.00 -5.12
N LEU A 267 -25.24 -8.93 -4.75
CA LEU A 267 -25.56 -7.62 -5.27
C LEU A 267 -25.58 -7.75 -6.79
N LYS A 268 -26.64 -7.24 -7.43
CA LYS A 268 -26.74 -7.24 -8.89
C LYS A 268 -25.42 -6.71 -9.44
N ARG A 269 -24.88 -7.39 -10.45
CA ARG A 269 -23.65 -6.97 -11.13
C ARG A 269 -23.73 -5.47 -11.39
N VAL A 270 -22.73 -4.73 -10.90
CA VAL A 270 -22.64 -3.28 -11.14
C VAL A 270 -22.50 -3.07 -12.63
N ASN A 271 -23.51 -2.46 -13.24
CA ASN A 271 -23.58 -2.23 -14.68
C ASN A 271 -23.36 -0.75 -15.02
N THR A 272 -23.93 0.17 -14.24
CA THR A 272 -23.84 1.60 -14.51
C THR A 272 -23.01 2.31 -13.44
N VAL A 273 -21.90 2.90 -13.85
CA VAL A 273 -20.97 3.63 -12.97
C VAL A 273 -20.91 5.09 -13.41
N PHE A 274 -21.17 6.00 -12.49
CA PHE A 274 -20.95 7.42 -12.67
C PHE A 274 -19.66 7.84 -11.95
N ILE A 275 -18.86 8.66 -12.60
CA ILE A 275 -17.59 9.15 -12.08
C ILE A 275 -17.60 10.67 -12.21
N SER A 276 -17.35 11.38 -11.13
CA SER A 276 -17.15 12.83 -11.08
C SER A 276 -15.66 13.13 -11.00
N GLY A 277 -15.17 13.96 -11.92
CA GLY A 277 -13.77 14.35 -12.09
C GLY A 277 -13.13 13.60 -13.25
N ALA A 278 -12.85 14.30 -14.36
CA ALA A 278 -12.14 13.82 -15.53
C ALA A 278 -10.64 14.14 -15.46
N ASN A 279 -10.04 13.94 -14.29
CA ASN A 279 -8.59 13.95 -14.08
C ASN A 279 -7.99 12.55 -14.34
N ASP A 280 -6.69 12.38 -14.08
CA ASP A 280 -5.98 11.11 -14.29
C ASP A 280 -6.63 9.94 -13.55
N ILE A 281 -7.04 10.12 -12.29
CA ILE A 281 -7.77 9.10 -11.52
C ILE A 281 -9.07 8.71 -12.24
N GLY A 282 -9.92 9.69 -12.55
CA GLY A 282 -11.24 9.45 -13.13
C GLY A 282 -11.17 8.80 -14.51
N ILE A 283 -10.26 9.26 -15.36
CA ILE A 283 -9.99 8.64 -16.67
C ILE A 283 -9.47 7.22 -16.50
N HIS A 284 -8.57 6.97 -15.54
CA HIS A 284 -8.04 5.63 -15.31
C HIS A 284 -9.12 4.65 -14.82
N ILE A 285 -9.96 5.08 -13.89
CA ILE A 285 -11.11 4.28 -13.42
C ILE A 285 -12.04 4.01 -14.60
N ALA A 286 -12.40 5.04 -15.38
CA ALA A 286 -13.28 4.89 -16.54
C ALA A 286 -12.71 3.87 -17.54
N LYS A 287 -11.43 3.98 -17.89
CA LYS A 287 -10.74 3.08 -18.83
C LYS A 287 -10.71 1.62 -18.38
N GLN A 288 -10.59 1.37 -17.07
CA GLN A 288 -10.66 0.00 -16.53
C GLN A 288 -12.08 -0.59 -16.57
N LEU A 289 -13.11 0.25 -16.47
CA LEU A 289 -14.50 -0.18 -16.34
C LEU A 289 -15.27 -0.22 -17.68
N GLU A 290 -14.93 0.66 -18.63
CA GLU A 290 -15.69 0.89 -19.87
C GLU A 290 -15.85 -0.35 -20.77
N ARG A 291 -15.00 -1.36 -20.59
CA ARG A 291 -15.10 -2.63 -21.34
C ARG A 291 -16.23 -3.53 -20.86
N LYS A 292 -16.62 -3.43 -19.59
CA LYS A 292 -17.56 -4.35 -18.92
C LYS A 292 -18.84 -3.67 -18.42
N ARG A 293 -18.88 -2.33 -18.44
CA ARG A 293 -19.87 -1.50 -17.75
C ARG A 293 -20.17 -0.23 -18.55
N THR A 294 -21.36 0.31 -18.37
CA THR A 294 -21.70 1.66 -18.81
C THR A 294 -21.05 2.65 -17.84
N VAL A 295 -20.20 3.52 -18.36
CA VAL A 295 -19.48 4.52 -17.56
C VAL A 295 -19.87 5.91 -18.05
N VAL A 296 -20.36 6.75 -17.14
CA VAL A 296 -20.56 8.19 -17.37
C VAL A 296 -19.49 8.93 -16.58
N LEU A 297 -18.69 9.75 -17.27
CA LEU A 297 -17.62 10.53 -16.66
C LEU A 297 -17.99 12.01 -16.74
N MET A 298 -18.20 12.66 -15.61
CA MET A 298 -18.70 14.01 -15.51
C MET A 298 -17.60 14.95 -15.00
N ASP A 299 -17.43 16.10 -15.63
CA ASP A 299 -16.51 17.15 -15.17
C ASP A 299 -17.07 18.53 -15.51
N ASP A 300 -16.83 19.52 -14.66
CA ASP A 300 -17.31 20.90 -14.87
C ASP A 300 -16.48 21.65 -15.93
N SER A 301 -15.26 21.17 -16.24
CA SER A 301 -14.41 21.69 -17.30
C SER A 301 -14.74 21.06 -18.66
N PRO A 302 -15.18 21.85 -19.65
CA PRO A 302 -15.37 21.37 -21.02
C PRO A 302 -14.08 20.79 -21.62
N GLU A 303 -12.92 21.39 -21.31
CA GLU A 303 -11.62 20.97 -21.82
C GLU A 303 -11.23 19.57 -21.31
N ARG A 304 -11.45 19.29 -20.02
CA ARG A 304 -11.18 17.97 -19.44
C ARG A 304 -12.15 16.91 -19.97
N ALA A 305 -13.43 17.25 -20.13
CA ALA A 305 -14.41 16.35 -20.74
C ALA A 305 -14.06 16.02 -22.20
N GLU A 306 -13.60 17.00 -22.97
CA GLU A 306 -13.14 16.79 -24.35
C GLU A 306 -11.89 15.91 -24.39
N HIS A 307 -10.91 16.15 -23.52
CA HIS A 307 -9.73 15.32 -23.41
C HIS A 307 -10.09 13.86 -23.07
N ALA A 308 -11.02 13.65 -22.13
CA ALA A 308 -11.51 12.33 -21.78
C ALA A 308 -12.20 11.63 -22.97
N SER A 309 -12.95 12.37 -23.80
CA SER A 309 -13.60 11.85 -25.01
C SER A 309 -12.61 11.35 -26.06
N ARG A 310 -11.44 11.99 -26.17
CA ARG A 310 -10.36 11.52 -27.05
C ARG A 310 -9.65 10.27 -26.53
N THR A 311 -9.62 10.10 -25.21
CA THR A 311 -8.85 9.04 -24.52
C THR A 311 -9.66 7.77 -24.29
N LEU A 312 -10.96 7.90 -24.01
CA LEU A 312 -11.87 6.80 -23.68
C LEU A 312 -12.58 6.29 -24.93
N SER A 313 -12.72 4.97 -25.03
CA SER A 313 -13.29 4.36 -26.24
C SER A 313 -14.79 4.09 -26.14
N ARG A 314 -15.32 3.96 -24.92
CA ARG A 314 -16.70 3.52 -24.66
C ARG A 314 -17.40 4.29 -23.54
N ALA A 315 -16.65 4.87 -22.61
CA ALA A 315 -17.25 5.75 -21.60
C ALA A 315 -17.91 6.97 -22.25
N HIS A 316 -18.85 7.59 -21.53
CA HIS A 316 -19.57 8.79 -21.96
C HIS A 316 -19.14 9.99 -21.12
N PRO A 317 -18.18 10.80 -21.60
CA PRO A 317 -17.85 12.07 -20.97
C PRO A 317 -18.99 13.07 -21.10
N VAL A 318 -19.30 13.79 -20.02
CA VAL A 318 -20.37 14.79 -19.93
C VAL A 318 -19.83 16.02 -19.22
N VAL A 319 -20.18 17.20 -19.73
CA VAL A 319 -19.88 18.46 -19.04
C VAL A 319 -20.98 18.75 -18.03
N GLY A 320 -20.61 19.01 -16.78
CA GLY A 320 -21.55 19.46 -15.75
C GLY A 320 -20.94 19.45 -14.35
N ASP A 321 -21.53 20.22 -13.44
CA ASP A 321 -21.11 20.29 -12.05
C ASP A 321 -21.82 19.21 -11.22
N SER A 322 -21.06 18.28 -10.64
CA SER A 322 -21.62 17.18 -9.84
C SER A 322 -22.18 17.61 -8.47
N THR A 323 -21.96 18.88 -8.08
CA THR A 323 -22.63 19.51 -6.94
C THR A 323 -23.96 20.17 -7.34
N ASN A 324 -24.20 20.36 -8.64
CA ASN A 324 -25.46 20.87 -9.17
C ASN A 324 -26.46 19.73 -9.36
N THR A 325 -27.64 19.88 -8.74
CA THR A 325 -28.69 18.85 -8.78
C THR A 325 -29.24 18.63 -10.20
N LYS A 326 -29.44 19.71 -10.97
CA LYS A 326 -30.00 19.62 -12.31
C LYS A 326 -29.05 18.92 -13.26
N ASP A 327 -27.77 19.27 -13.24
CA ASP A 327 -26.76 18.64 -14.11
C ASP A 327 -26.66 17.12 -13.83
N MET A 328 -26.73 16.74 -12.55
CA MET A 328 -26.75 15.33 -12.13
C MET A 328 -28.01 14.58 -12.58
N GLU A 329 -29.18 15.22 -12.52
CA GLU A 329 -30.45 14.67 -13.01
C GLU A 329 -30.45 14.51 -14.54
N ASP A 330 -30.01 15.54 -15.26
CA ASP A 330 -29.88 15.55 -16.72
C ASP A 330 -28.90 14.47 -17.20
N ALA A 331 -27.84 14.20 -16.43
CA ALA A 331 -26.90 13.10 -16.68
C ALA A 331 -27.46 11.70 -16.36
N GLY A 332 -28.62 11.59 -15.70
CA GLY A 332 -29.30 10.33 -15.43
C GLY A 332 -28.81 9.56 -14.18
N ILE A 333 -28.35 10.28 -13.15
CA ILE A 333 -27.77 9.68 -11.93
C ILE A 333 -28.69 8.68 -11.21
N ALA A 334 -30.00 8.82 -11.33
CA ALA A 334 -30.98 7.92 -10.70
C ALA A 334 -30.81 6.45 -11.12
N SER A 335 -30.17 6.20 -12.26
CA SER A 335 -29.85 4.85 -12.76
C SER A 335 -28.54 4.26 -12.22
N ALA A 336 -27.72 5.05 -11.52
CA ALA A 336 -26.37 4.68 -11.11
C ALA A 336 -26.39 3.55 -10.06
N ASP A 337 -25.70 2.45 -10.37
CA ASP A 337 -25.38 1.42 -9.39
C ASP A 337 -24.29 1.90 -8.43
N VAL A 338 -23.32 2.64 -8.97
CA VAL A 338 -22.22 3.23 -8.22
C VAL A 338 -21.96 4.65 -8.73
N PHE A 339 -21.81 5.60 -7.80
CA PHE A 339 -21.28 6.92 -8.06
C PHE A 339 -19.91 7.07 -7.39
N ILE A 340 -18.94 7.64 -8.09
CA ILE A 340 -17.58 7.86 -7.61
C ILE A 340 -17.27 9.34 -7.73
N ALA A 341 -16.85 9.97 -6.64
CA ALA A 341 -16.30 11.31 -6.70
C ALA A 341 -14.79 11.25 -6.50
N ALA A 342 -14.06 11.63 -7.55
CA ALA A 342 -12.61 11.55 -7.64
C ALA A 342 -12.00 12.84 -8.22
N SER A 343 -12.66 13.99 -8.02
CA SER A 343 -12.07 15.28 -8.37
C SER A 343 -10.93 15.63 -7.41
N GLU A 344 -10.16 16.68 -7.74
CA GLU A 344 -9.10 17.19 -6.88
C GLU A 344 -9.63 17.92 -5.63
N ASP A 345 -10.91 18.30 -5.64
CA ASP A 345 -11.57 18.97 -4.53
C ASP A 345 -12.30 17.93 -3.65
N GLU A 346 -11.70 17.65 -2.49
CA GLU A 346 -12.18 16.63 -1.56
C GLU A 346 -13.51 17.00 -0.90
N GLU A 347 -13.78 18.30 -0.71
CA GLU A 347 -15.05 18.79 -0.15
C GLU A 347 -16.17 18.61 -1.17
N ARG A 348 -15.91 18.93 -2.45
CA ARG A 348 -16.81 18.62 -3.56
C ARG A 348 -17.01 17.11 -3.67
N ASN A 349 -15.98 16.28 -3.48
CA ASN A 349 -16.15 14.83 -3.52
C ASN A 349 -17.15 14.31 -2.47
N ALA A 350 -17.06 14.83 -1.24
CA ALA A 350 -18.00 14.50 -0.19
C ALA A 350 -19.43 14.97 -0.55
N LEU A 351 -19.56 16.22 -0.99
CA LEU A 351 -20.83 16.84 -1.34
C LEU A 351 -21.52 16.14 -2.52
N SER A 352 -20.81 15.91 -3.63
CA SER A 352 -21.34 15.23 -4.82
C SER A 352 -21.79 13.82 -4.51
N CYS A 353 -21.06 13.08 -3.66
CA CYS A 353 -21.50 11.77 -3.20
C CYS A 353 -22.79 11.87 -2.37
N PHE A 354 -22.91 12.85 -1.49
CA PHE A 354 -24.13 13.07 -0.73
C PHE A 354 -25.33 13.39 -1.66
N HIS A 355 -25.14 14.27 -2.66
CA HIS A 355 -26.15 14.56 -3.67
C HIS A 355 -26.54 13.34 -4.50
N ALA A 356 -25.57 12.62 -5.05
CA ALA A 356 -25.81 11.42 -5.84
C ALA A 356 -26.65 10.40 -5.07
N LYS A 357 -26.38 10.22 -3.77
CA LYS A 357 -27.14 9.32 -2.90
C LYS A 357 -28.58 9.78 -2.72
N ARG A 358 -28.83 11.08 -2.54
CA ARG A 358 -30.18 11.64 -2.47
C ARG A 358 -30.96 11.49 -3.78
N LEU A 359 -30.27 11.57 -4.92
CA LEU A 359 -30.84 11.44 -6.26
C LEU A 359 -30.99 10.00 -6.75
N GLY A 360 -30.65 9.01 -5.91
CA GLY A 360 -30.97 7.60 -6.15
C GLY A 360 -29.77 6.71 -6.51
N ALA A 361 -28.54 7.22 -6.50
CA ALA A 361 -27.36 6.37 -6.65
C ALA A 361 -27.33 5.32 -5.52
N LYS A 362 -27.19 4.04 -5.90
CA LYS A 362 -27.32 2.94 -4.92
C LYS A 362 -26.14 2.86 -3.96
N ARG A 363 -24.97 3.36 -4.37
CA ARG A 363 -23.73 3.33 -3.61
C ARG A 363 -22.80 4.47 -4.01
N THR A 364 -22.12 5.06 -3.03
CA THR A 364 -21.20 6.19 -3.27
C THR A 364 -19.78 5.93 -2.74
N LEU A 365 -18.77 6.29 -3.53
CA LEU A 365 -17.36 6.18 -3.21
C LEU A 365 -16.70 7.55 -3.39
N ALA A 366 -16.02 8.07 -2.38
CA ALA A 366 -15.32 9.36 -2.45
C ALA A 366 -13.81 9.19 -2.27
N VAL A 367 -13.02 9.94 -3.02
CA VAL A 367 -11.57 10.11 -2.78
C VAL A 367 -11.36 11.30 -1.86
N ILE A 368 -10.86 11.04 -0.65
CA ILE A 368 -10.64 12.07 0.38
C ILE A 368 -9.35 11.74 1.15
N SER A 369 -8.36 12.63 1.08
CA SER A 369 -7.08 12.52 1.80
C SER A 369 -7.14 13.15 3.19
N ASN A 370 -7.97 14.19 3.38
CA ASN A 370 -8.19 14.82 4.68
C ASN A 370 -8.89 13.84 5.62
N HIS A 371 -8.26 13.59 6.77
CA HIS A 371 -8.72 12.61 7.74
C HIS A 371 -10.04 13.02 8.42
N ASP A 372 -10.12 14.27 8.91
CA ASP A 372 -11.31 14.77 9.60
C ASP A 372 -12.51 14.79 8.65
N LEU A 373 -12.29 15.20 7.39
CA LEU A 373 -13.33 15.18 6.36
C LEU A 373 -13.79 13.76 6.02
N ALA A 374 -12.87 12.79 5.96
CA ALA A 374 -13.22 11.39 5.71
C ALA A 374 -14.11 10.79 6.82
N ASP A 375 -13.83 11.12 8.09
CA ASP A 375 -14.64 10.71 9.24
C ASP A 375 -16.04 11.34 9.16
N MET A 376 -16.13 12.65 8.95
CA MET A 376 -17.42 13.35 8.79
C MET A 376 -18.23 12.82 7.60
N ALA A 377 -17.58 12.61 6.45
CA ALA A 377 -18.17 12.04 5.25
C ALA A 377 -18.83 10.67 5.51
N SER A 378 -18.14 9.82 6.27
CA SER A 378 -18.66 8.51 6.65
C SER A 378 -19.88 8.61 7.57
N ASP A 379 -19.87 9.56 8.51
CA ASP A 379 -20.96 9.78 9.46
C ASP A 379 -22.23 10.35 8.80
N ILE A 380 -22.09 11.25 7.82
CA ILE A 380 -23.22 11.79 7.04
C ILE A 380 -23.79 10.79 6.01
N GLY A 381 -23.20 9.59 5.93
CA GLY A 381 -23.79 8.46 5.23
C GLY A 381 -23.19 8.14 3.86
N LEU A 382 -21.97 8.60 3.54
CA LEU A 382 -21.23 8.06 2.39
C LEU A 382 -20.89 6.58 2.61
N ASP A 383 -20.94 5.76 1.55
CA ASP A 383 -20.76 4.32 1.72
C ASP A 383 -19.29 3.91 1.85
N ILE A 384 -18.40 4.57 1.12
CA ILE A 384 -16.95 4.32 1.18
C ILE A 384 -16.17 5.62 0.97
N VAL A 385 -15.12 5.79 1.75
CA VAL A 385 -14.09 6.80 1.55
C VAL A 385 -12.76 6.11 1.29
N VAL A 386 -12.08 6.50 0.21
CA VAL A 386 -10.74 6.03 -0.14
C VAL A 386 -9.76 7.16 0.07
N ASN A 387 -8.74 6.91 0.88
CA ASN A 387 -7.66 7.86 1.14
C ASN A 387 -6.41 7.49 0.33
N PRO A 388 -6.00 8.29 -0.67
CA PRO A 388 -4.84 8.00 -1.51
C PRO A 388 -3.53 7.85 -0.75
N ARG A 389 -3.33 8.62 0.34
CA ARG A 389 -2.11 8.59 1.13
C ARG A 389 -1.94 7.23 1.79
N TRP A 390 -2.98 6.74 2.44
CA TRP A 390 -2.96 5.41 3.09
C TRP A 390 -2.83 4.27 2.09
N ALA A 391 -3.49 4.38 0.93
CA ALA A 391 -3.37 3.40 -0.12
C ALA A 391 -1.92 3.32 -0.65
N THR A 392 -1.27 4.48 -0.83
CA THR A 392 0.14 4.59 -1.27
C THR A 392 1.11 4.06 -0.21
N ILE A 393 0.92 4.42 1.06
CA ILE A 393 1.75 3.92 2.17
C ILE A 393 1.72 2.39 2.21
N GLY A 394 0.53 1.78 2.13
CA GLY A 394 0.38 0.32 2.11
C GLY A 394 1.15 -0.31 0.95
N ALA A 395 0.96 0.19 -0.27
CA ALA A 395 1.63 -0.34 -1.46
C ALA A 395 3.16 -0.21 -1.43
N ILE A 396 3.69 0.88 -0.85
CA ILE A 396 5.13 1.06 -0.66
C ILE A 396 5.67 0.11 0.41
N LEU A 397 5.00 -0.03 1.55
CA LEU A 397 5.43 -0.95 2.61
C LEU A 397 5.44 -2.40 2.12
N GLU A 398 4.39 -2.84 1.41
CA GLU A 398 4.32 -4.15 0.74
C GLU A 398 5.55 -4.38 -0.16
N SER A 399 6.05 -3.31 -0.77
CA SER A 399 7.21 -3.36 -1.67
C SER A 399 8.56 -3.40 -0.98
N VAL A 400 8.69 -2.79 0.20
CA VAL A 400 9.92 -2.78 0.99
C VAL A 400 10.28 -4.18 1.47
N HIS A 401 9.28 -4.95 1.92
CA HIS A 401 9.52 -6.21 2.60
C HIS A 401 9.92 -7.39 1.70
N GLU A 402 9.80 -7.30 0.36
CA GLU A 402 10.07 -8.36 -0.65
C GLU A 402 9.39 -9.74 -0.43
N VAL A 403 8.73 -9.89 0.69
CA VAL A 403 7.82 -10.94 1.14
C VAL A 403 6.62 -10.16 1.68
N GLU A 404 5.42 -10.71 1.53
CA GLU A 404 4.20 -9.96 1.80
C GLU A 404 4.05 -9.73 3.29
N TYR A 405 4.44 -8.52 3.68
CA TYR A 405 4.33 -8.04 5.02
C TYR A 405 3.66 -6.68 4.95
N GLU A 406 2.57 -6.55 5.70
CA GLU A 406 1.88 -5.30 5.85
C GLU A 406 1.65 -5.09 7.34
N ALA A 407 2.35 -4.09 7.91
CA ALA A 407 1.79 -3.30 8.99
C ALA A 407 0.77 -2.33 8.40
N VAL A 408 -0.33 -2.85 7.87
CA VAL A 408 -1.40 -2.01 7.32
C VAL A 408 -2.37 -1.64 8.42
N ARG A 409 -2.54 -0.33 8.59
CA ARG A 409 -3.67 0.23 9.30
C ARG A 409 -4.93 -0.04 8.49
N LEU A 410 -5.62 -1.10 8.87
CA LEU A 410 -7.07 -1.14 8.71
C LEU A 410 -7.65 -0.14 9.71
N MET A 411 -7.56 1.19 9.44
CA MET A 411 -8.50 2.22 9.92
C MET A 411 -7.95 3.63 10.15
N HIS A 412 -8.92 4.56 10.15
CA HIS A 412 -8.81 6.00 10.38
C HIS A 412 -8.41 6.39 11.81
N ARG A 413 -8.68 5.58 12.84
CA ARG A 413 -8.20 5.85 14.21
C ARG A 413 -7.17 4.81 14.61
N ASP A 414 -6.00 5.26 15.05
CA ASP A 414 -4.76 4.54 15.37
C ASP A 414 -4.84 3.35 16.35
N GLU A 415 -6.02 2.78 16.59
CA GLU A 415 -6.38 1.86 17.67
C GLU A 415 -6.00 0.41 17.38
N ALA A 416 -6.11 -0.06 16.13
CA ALA A 416 -5.71 -1.41 15.74
C ALA A 416 -4.91 -1.42 14.43
N GLN A 417 -4.07 -2.45 14.28
CA GLN A 417 -3.21 -2.65 13.12
C GLN A 417 -3.31 -4.10 12.64
N LEU A 418 -3.35 -4.27 11.33
CA LEU A 418 -2.99 -5.53 10.71
C LEU A 418 -1.47 -5.57 10.62
N LEU A 419 -0.88 -6.67 11.07
CA LEU A 419 0.56 -6.89 11.08
C LEU A 419 0.83 -8.24 10.43
N ALA A 420 1.88 -8.31 9.65
CA ALA A 420 2.51 -9.57 9.31
C ALA A 420 3.75 -9.72 10.20
N LEU A 421 3.86 -10.83 10.94
CA LEU A 421 4.96 -11.05 11.89
C LEU A 421 5.59 -12.43 11.65
N GLU A 422 6.91 -12.47 11.53
CA GLU A 422 7.66 -13.72 11.42
C GLU A 422 7.80 -14.40 12.79
N VAL A 423 7.62 -15.72 12.83
CA VAL A 423 8.01 -16.54 13.98
C VAL A 423 9.50 -16.87 13.85
N SER A 424 10.32 -16.18 14.64
CA SER A 424 11.77 -16.41 14.70
C SER A 424 12.10 -17.87 15.03
N ASN A 425 13.21 -18.37 14.49
CA ASN A 425 13.73 -19.71 14.78
C ASN A 425 14.06 -19.93 16.27
N THR A 426 14.21 -18.85 17.04
CA THR A 426 14.46 -18.89 18.50
C THR A 426 13.21 -18.67 19.34
N SER A 427 12.05 -18.46 18.71
CA SER A 427 10.85 -18.08 19.42
C SER A 427 10.33 -19.18 20.33
N ARG A 428 9.86 -18.80 21.51
CA ARG A 428 9.25 -19.70 22.49
C ARG A 428 7.88 -20.24 22.06
N VAL A 429 7.30 -19.68 20.99
CA VAL A 429 5.99 -20.09 20.48
C VAL A 429 6.07 -21.23 19.46
N ILE A 430 7.28 -21.62 19.03
CA ILE A 430 7.47 -22.76 18.12
C ILE A 430 6.88 -24.03 18.76
N GLY A 431 6.10 -24.76 17.98
CA GLY A 431 5.39 -25.97 18.41
C GLY A 431 4.20 -25.69 19.34
N ARG A 432 3.90 -24.43 19.68
CA ARG A 432 2.73 -24.05 20.47
C ARG A 432 1.53 -23.77 19.56
N PRO A 433 0.31 -23.99 20.06
CA PRO A 433 -0.91 -23.68 19.33
C PRO A 433 -1.09 -22.16 19.20
N VAL A 434 -1.68 -21.67 18.11
CA VAL A 434 -1.97 -20.24 17.83
C VAL A 434 -2.57 -19.51 19.03
N ARG A 435 -3.45 -20.15 19.80
CA ARG A 435 -4.06 -19.55 21.00
C ARG A 435 -3.05 -19.07 22.05
N SER A 436 -1.81 -19.56 22.02
CA SER A 436 -0.75 -19.08 22.92
C SER A 436 -0.21 -17.70 22.56
N VAL A 437 -0.49 -17.22 21.34
CA VAL A 437 -0.07 -15.90 20.82
C VAL A 437 -1.21 -14.88 20.84
N ASN A 438 -2.46 -15.32 21.04
CA ASN A 438 -3.60 -14.42 21.24
C ASN A 438 -3.48 -13.76 22.63
N ILE A 439 -2.72 -12.66 22.71
CA ILE A 439 -2.44 -11.93 23.96
C ILE A 439 -3.73 -11.35 24.53
N ALA A 440 -4.26 -11.96 25.59
CA ALA A 440 -5.32 -11.44 26.46
C ALA A 440 -6.60 -10.89 25.77
N GLY A 441 -6.86 -11.24 24.51
CA GLY A 441 -7.95 -10.69 23.71
C GLY A 441 -7.68 -9.28 23.15
N GLU A 442 -6.42 -8.89 23.02
CA GLU A 442 -5.99 -7.66 22.34
C GLU A 442 -5.38 -7.94 20.95
N ALA A 443 -5.24 -9.21 20.58
CA ALA A 443 -4.72 -9.65 19.30
C ALA A 443 -5.39 -10.95 18.84
N VAL A 444 -5.58 -11.07 17.53
CA VAL A 444 -6.06 -12.28 16.86
C VAL A 444 -5.12 -12.61 15.71
N VAL A 445 -4.57 -13.82 15.73
CA VAL A 445 -3.93 -14.40 14.54
C VAL A 445 -5.03 -14.80 13.56
N GLY A 446 -5.06 -14.13 12.41
CA GLY A 446 -6.01 -14.33 11.33
C GLY A 446 -5.63 -15.47 10.39
N ALA A 447 -4.36 -15.48 9.97
CA ALA A 447 -3.83 -16.48 9.04
C ALA A 447 -2.36 -16.79 9.32
N ILE A 448 -1.93 -17.96 8.88
CA ILE A 448 -0.55 -18.43 8.89
C ILE A 448 -0.13 -18.59 7.42
N LEU A 449 0.91 -17.89 7.02
CA LEU A 449 1.60 -18.12 5.76
C LEU A 449 2.80 -19.00 6.05
N ARG A 450 2.83 -20.17 5.40
CA ARG A 450 3.95 -21.10 5.51
C ARG A 450 4.55 -21.33 4.13
N ARG A 451 5.89 -21.20 4.05
CA ARG A 451 6.63 -21.68 2.88
C ARG A 451 6.68 -23.20 2.94
N GLY A 452 6.22 -23.85 1.88
CA GLY A 452 6.29 -25.28 1.69
C GLY A 452 6.92 -25.63 0.35
N LEU A 453 7.06 -26.92 0.09
CA LEU A 453 7.41 -27.46 -1.22
C LEU A 453 6.15 -28.07 -1.82
N ALA A 454 5.84 -27.70 -3.06
CA ALA A 454 4.85 -28.40 -3.85
C ALA A 454 5.36 -29.80 -4.21
N PRO A 455 4.46 -30.72 -4.62
CA PRO A 455 4.85 -32.06 -5.03
C PRO A 455 5.90 -32.11 -6.16
N ASP A 456 6.01 -31.04 -6.95
CA ASP A 456 6.98 -30.86 -8.03
C ASP A 456 8.32 -30.24 -7.58
N GLY A 457 8.53 -30.05 -6.28
CA GLY A 457 9.74 -29.48 -5.69
C GLY A 457 9.81 -27.96 -5.75
N ARG A 458 8.78 -27.26 -6.24
CA ARG A 458 8.75 -25.79 -6.22
C ARG A 458 8.42 -25.28 -4.83
N VAL A 459 9.07 -24.19 -4.40
CA VAL A 459 8.67 -23.50 -3.18
C VAL A 459 7.32 -22.84 -3.42
N VAL A 460 6.30 -23.28 -2.68
CA VAL A 460 4.95 -22.70 -2.71
C VAL A 460 4.65 -22.05 -1.38
N ARG A 461 3.94 -20.92 -1.43
CA ARG A 461 3.39 -20.29 -0.24
C ARG A 461 1.99 -20.85 -0.05
N LYS A 462 1.69 -21.29 1.17
CA LYS A 462 0.34 -21.72 1.53
C LYS A 462 -0.18 -20.80 2.62
N VAL A 463 -1.27 -20.10 2.31
CA VAL A 463 -2.00 -19.31 3.29
C VAL A 463 -3.10 -20.17 3.90
N LYS A 464 -3.09 -20.28 5.22
CA LYS A 464 -4.08 -21.01 6.00
C LYS A 464 -4.75 -20.06 6.99
N ILE A 465 -6.07 -20.04 7.03
CA ILE A 465 -6.80 -19.37 8.12
C ILE A 465 -6.46 -20.01 9.45
N ALA A 466 -5.97 -19.20 10.39
CA ALA A 466 -5.43 -19.68 11.65
C ALA A 466 -6.56 -20.15 12.58
N ARG A 467 -6.46 -21.39 13.05
CA ARG A 467 -7.33 -21.98 14.08
C ARG A 467 -6.56 -22.09 15.39
N ASP A 468 -7.27 -22.05 16.50
CA ASP A 468 -6.64 -21.97 17.84
C ASP A 468 -5.67 -23.09 18.15
N ASN A 469 -5.88 -24.28 17.59
CA ASN A 469 -5.04 -25.47 17.78
C ASN A 469 -3.96 -25.64 16.71
N ASP A 470 -3.88 -24.74 15.73
CA ASP A 470 -2.83 -24.81 14.71
C ASP A 470 -1.47 -24.58 15.33
N LEU A 471 -0.51 -25.45 15.03
CA LEU A 471 0.83 -25.36 15.58
C LEU A 471 1.68 -24.37 14.78
N LEU A 472 2.32 -23.46 15.50
CA LEU A 472 3.26 -22.49 14.97
C LEU A 472 4.60 -23.15 14.70
N MET A 473 5.20 -22.82 13.56
CA MET A 473 6.51 -23.31 13.15
C MET A 473 7.47 -22.14 12.96
N ALA A 474 8.76 -22.45 13.08
CA ALA A 474 9.82 -21.52 12.77
C ALA A 474 9.70 -21.06 11.30
N GLY A 475 9.82 -19.76 11.06
CA GLY A 475 9.67 -19.15 9.74
C GLY A 475 8.22 -18.97 9.26
N ASP A 476 7.21 -19.36 10.06
CA ASP A 476 5.82 -18.97 9.77
C ASP A 476 5.69 -17.45 9.76
N HIS A 477 4.90 -16.92 8.82
CA HIS A 477 4.52 -15.51 8.85
C HIS A 477 3.04 -15.43 9.28
N LEU A 478 2.79 -14.75 10.39
CA LEU A 478 1.46 -14.64 10.98
C LEU A 478 0.82 -13.33 10.54
N ILE A 479 -0.37 -13.38 9.93
CA ILE A 479 -1.21 -12.20 9.80
C ILE A 479 -1.97 -12.03 11.10
N VAL A 480 -1.60 -11.01 11.87
CA VAL A 480 -2.14 -10.70 13.20
C VAL A 480 -2.89 -9.38 13.12
N PHE A 481 -4.11 -9.35 13.63
CA PHE A 481 -4.85 -8.12 13.86
C PHE A 481 -4.79 -7.80 15.35
N ALA A 482 -4.21 -6.66 15.72
CA ALA A 482 -3.90 -6.34 17.11
C ALA A 482 -4.16 -4.88 17.44
N LEU A 483 -4.60 -4.64 18.68
CA LEU A 483 -4.64 -3.31 19.27
C LEU A 483 -3.21 -2.75 19.40
N ARG A 484 -3.06 -1.43 19.28
CA ARG A 484 -1.76 -0.75 19.27
C ARG A 484 -0.89 -1.11 20.48
N GLU A 485 -1.49 -1.23 21.65
CA GLU A 485 -0.85 -1.51 22.92
C GLU A 485 -0.30 -2.94 23.01
N ALA A 486 -0.88 -3.87 22.23
CA ALA A 486 -0.46 -5.27 22.20
C ALA A 486 0.79 -5.51 21.33
N ILE A 487 1.06 -4.63 20.36
CA ILE A 487 2.08 -4.81 19.33
C ILE A 487 3.49 -5.04 19.91
N PRO A 488 3.99 -4.26 20.88
CA PRO A 488 5.31 -4.48 21.45
C PRO A 488 5.44 -5.85 22.14
N ARG A 489 4.36 -6.30 22.80
CA ARG A 489 4.31 -7.61 23.46
C ARG A 489 4.31 -8.75 22.46
N LEU A 490 3.49 -8.65 21.40
CA LEU A 490 3.48 -9.62 20.29
C LEU A 490 4.86 -9.79 19.66
N ARG A 491 5.53 -8.67 19.34
CA ARG A 491 6.88 -8.71 18.76
C ARG A 491 7.90 -9.37 19.69
N LYS A 492 7.75 -9.21 21.01
CA LYS A 492 8.63 -9.87 21.99
C LYS A 492 8.38 -11.38 22.09
N GLU A 493 7.14 -11.82 21.96
CA GLU A 493 6.81 -13.26 22.01
C GLU A 493 7.27 -14.00 20.75
N LEU A 494 7.20 -13.36 19.58
CA LEU A 494 7.55 -13.97 18.29
C LEU A 494 9.05 -13.92 17.94
N LYS A 495 9.86 -13.21 18.73
CA LYS A 495 11.33 -13.14 18.57
C LYS A 495 12.08 -14.32 19.20
#